data_AF-A0A0L6JM13-F1
#
_entry.id   AF-A0A0L6JM13-F1
#
_cell.length_a   1.000
_cell.length_b   1.000
_cell.length_c   1.000
_cell.angle_alpha   90.00
_cell.angle_beta   90.00
_cell.angle_gamma   90.00
#
_symmetry.space_group_name_H-M   'P 1'
#
loop_
_entity.id
_entity.type
_entity.pdbx_description
1 polymer ?
#
loop_
_entity_poly.entity_id
_entity_poly.type
_entity_poly.pdbx_seq_one_letter_code
_entity_poly.pdbx_strand_id
1 'polypeptide(L)' 'MSLTSKELMLVQDNIKMTQNSIKVMESCAEICTDAQIKSLCQQMAKDHQSDLQTLIKHINTATIQ' A
#
# COMPACT_ATOMS: atom_id res chain seq x y z
N MET A 1 13.06 19.61 -2.34
CA MET A 1 13.16 19.34 -3.79
C MET A 1 11.79 18.90 -4.25
N SER A 2 11.20 19.59 -5.22
CA SER A 2 9.94 19.16 -5.81
C SER A 2 10.15 17.91 -6.65
N LEU A 3 9.19 16.98 -6.62
CA LEU A 3 9.20 15.82 -7.50
C LEU A 3 8.94 16.27 -8.94
N THR A 4 9.58 15.62 -9.90
CA THR A 4 9.21 15.74 -11.31
C THR A 4 7.83 15.10 -11.55
N SER A 5 7.18 15.46 -12.66
CA SER A 5 5.88 14.87 -13.02
C SER A 5 5.93 13.34 -13.19
N LYS A 6 7.07 12.80 -13.64
CA LYS A 6 7.27 11.34 -13.78
C LYS A 6 7.35 10.65 -12.42
N GLU A 7 8.09 11.25 -11.48
CA GLU A 7 8.20 10.72 -10.12
C GLU A 7 6.85 10.82 -9.39
N LEU A 8 6.09 11.89 -9.59
CA LEU A 8 4.76 12.03 -9.03
C LEU A 8 3.81 10.93 -9.54
N MET A 9 3.82 10.67 -10.85
CA MET A 9 3.03 9.61 -11.47
C MET A 9 3.42 8.22 -10.92
N LEU A 10 4.72 7.95 -10.78
CA LEU A 10 5.22 6.71 -10.20
C LEU A 10 4.73 6.50 -8.77
N VAL A 11 4.73 7.55 -7.95
CA VAL A 11 4.20 7.49 -6.57
C VAL A 11 2.69 7.22 -6.58
N GLN A 12 1.92 7.83 -7.49
CA GLN A 12 0.49 7.57 -7.64
C GLN A 12 0.19 6.13 -8.05
N ASP A 13 0.96 5.59 -9.00
CA ASP A 13 0.84 4.20 -9.43
C ASP A 13 1.16 3.23 -8.29
N ASN A 14 2.22 3.52 -7.52
CA ASN A 14 2.58 2.73 -6.35
C ASN A 14 1.51 2.79 -5.25
N ILE A 15 0.89 3.95 -5.00
CA ILE A 15 -0.26 4.07 -4.08
C ILE A 15 -1.38 3.13 -4.50
N LYS A 16 -1.75 3.13 -5.79
CA LYS A 16 -2.81 2.27 -6.32
C LYS A 16 -2.44 0.79 -6.23
N MET A 17 -1.19 0.45 -6.51
CA MET A 17 -0.68 -0.91 -6.40
C MET A 17 -0.74 -1.40 -4.95
N THR A 18 -0.26 -0.61 -3.99
CA THR A 18 -0.31 -0.95 -2.55
C THR A 18 -1.75 -1.13 -2.05
N GLN A 19 -2.68 -0.27 -2.47
CA GLN A 19 -4.10 -0.44 -2.15
C GLN A 19 -4.68 -1.75 -2.68
N ASN A 20 -4.28 -2.18 -3.89
CA ASN A 20 -4.70 -3.46 -4.43
C ASN A 20 -4.06 -4.63 -3.68
N SER A 21 -2.78 -4.53 -3.31
CA SER A 21 -2.09 -5.55 -2.51
C SER A 21 -2.78 -5.78 -1.16
N ILE A 22 -3.19 -4.70 -0.47
CA ILE A 22 -3.95 -4.79 0.79
C ILE A 22 -5.23 -5.62 0.58
N LYS A 23 -6.03 -5.27 -0.44
CA LYS A 23 -7.28 -5.99 -0.75
C LYS A 23 -7.05 -7.46 -1.08
N VAL A 24 -5.99 -7.77 -1.83
CA VAL A 24 -5.63 -9.16 -2.14
C VAL A 24 -5.26 -9.92 -0.87
N MET A 25 -4.46 -9.32 0.02
CA MET A 25 -4.08 -9.95 1.29
C MET A 25 -5.27 -10.15 2.23
N GLU A 26 -6.17 -9.17 2.33
CA GLU A 26 -7.41 -9.27 3.09
C GLU A 26 -8.31 -10.39 2.53
N SER A 27 -8.49 -10.44 1.21
CA SER A 27 -9.26 -11.50 0.55
C SER A 27 -8.63 -12.89 0.75
N CYS A 28 -7.30 -13.01 0.66
CA CYS A 28 -6.60 -14.24 0.98
C CYS A 28 -6.84 -14.67 2.44
N ALA A 29 -6.73 -13.75 3.39
CA ALA A 29 -6.99 -14.04 4.80
C ALA A 29 -8.41 -14.53 5.08
N GLU A 30 -9.39 -14.09 4.29
CA GLU A 30 -10.80 -14.52 4.39
C GLU A 30 -11.02 -15.95 3.87
N ILE A 31 -10.37 -16.32 2.75
CA ILE A 31 -10.57 -17.63 2.11
C ILE A 31 -9.62 -18.71 2.62
N CYS A 32 -8.52 -18.34 3.29
CA CYS A 32 -7.58 -19.29 3.85
C CYS A 32 -8.18 -20.05 5.04
N THR A 33 -8.11 -21.38 4.98
CA THR A 33 -8.54 -22.27 6.07
C THR A 33 -7.41 -22.54 7.08
N ASP A 34 -6.15 -22.40 6.66
CA ASP A 34 -5.00 -22.54 7.53
C ASP A 34 -4.81 -21.28 8.40
N ALA A 35 -4.72 -21.47 9.71
CA ALA A 35 -4.64 -20.38 10.67
C ALA A 35 -3.32 -19.58 10.57
N GLN A 36 -2.20 -20.23 10.26
CA GLN A 36 -0.92 -19.55 10.14
C GLN A 36 -0.88 -18.70 8.87
N ILE A 37 -1.37 -19.23 7.76
CA ILE A 37 -1.49 -18.48 6.50
C ILE A 37 -2.42 -17.29 6.67
N LYS A 38 -3.57 -17.47 7.34
CA LYS A 38 -4.48 -16.36 7.64
C LYS A 38 -3.79 -15.25 8.43
N SER A 39 -3.08 -15.59 9.51
CA SER A 39 -2.34 -14.61 10.31
C SER A 39 -1.24 -13.92 9.50
N LEU A 40 -0.55 -14.63 8.62
CA LEU A 40 0.46 -14.06 7.73
C LEU A 40 -0.16 -13.05 6.77
N CYS A 41 -1.26 -13.39 6.09
CA CYS A 41 -1.97 -12.48 5.19
C CYS A 41 -2.47 -11.22 5.93
N GLN A 42 -2.98 -11.36 7.15
CA GLN A 42 -3.39 -10.22 7.97
C GLN A 42 -2.21 -9.31 8.34
N GLN A 43 -1.05 -9.90 8.68
CA GLN A 43 0.15 -9.12 8.97
C GLN A 43 0.65 -8.37 7.72
N MET A 44 0.68 -9.04 6.56
CA MET A 44 1.07 -8.42 5.28
C MET A 44 0.13 -7.26 4.88
N ALA A 45 -1.18 -7.42 5.10
CA ALA A 45 -2.14 -6.34 4.86
C ALA A 45 -1.83 -5.12 5.74
N LYS A 46 -1.52 -5.34 7.03
CA LYS A 46 -1.15 -4.27 7.97
C LYS A 46 0.16 -3.57 7.58
N ASP A 47 1.16 -4.33 7.14
CA ASP A 47 2.44 -3.76 6.69
C ASP A 47 2.23 -2.86 5.47
N HIS A 48 1.46 -3.33 4.48
CA HIS A 48 1.09 -2.51 3.32
C HIS A 48 0.22 -1.29 3.66
N GLN A 49 -0.62 -1.35 4.69
CA GLN A 49 -1.34 -0.16 5.18
C GLN A 49 -0.36 0.91 5.70
N SER A 50 0.72 0.51 6.38
CA SER A 50 1.79 1.42 6.82
C SER A 50 2.56 2.02 5.64
N ASP A 51 2.89 1.19 4.64
CA ASP A 51 3.54 1.66 3.41
C ASP A 51 2.67 2.68 2.67
N LEU A 52 1.37 2.42 2.57
CA LEU A 52 0.40 3.31 1.94
C LEU A 52 0.35 4.67 2.64
N GLN A 53 0.34 4.70 3.98
CA GLN A 53 0.38 5.96 4.73
C GLN A 53 1.65 6.75 4.45
N THR A 54 2.79 6.07 4.34
CA THR A 54 4.06 6.68 3.97
C THR A 54 4.01 7.30 2.57
N LEU A 55 3.51 6.56 1.57
CA LEU A 55 3.37 7.05 0.20
C LEU A 55 2.42 8.25 0.10
N ILE A 56 1.28 8.22 0.80
CA ILE A 56 0.33 9.34 0.85
C ILE A 56 0.96 10.57 1.50
N LYS A 57 1.75 10.40 2.56
CA LYS A 57 2.46 11.52 3.19
C LYS A 57 3.46 12.15 2.22
N HIS A 58 4.20 11.34 1.47
CA HIS A 58 5.14 11.83 0.46
C HIS A 58 4.46 12.61 -0.66
N ILE A 59 3.34 12.10 -1.20
CA ILE A 59 2.63 12.77 -2.29
C ILE A 59 2.01 14.10 -1.85
N ASN A 60 1.43 14.14 -0.64
CA ASN A 60 0.86 15.38 -0.09
C ASN A 60 1.95 16.43 0.13
N THR A 61 3.12 16.02 0.66
CA THR A 61 4.25 16.94 0.84
C THR A 61 4.76 17.50 -0.48
N ALA A 62 4.77 16.67 -1.54
CA ALA A 62 5.21 17.09 -2.87
C ALA A 62 4.19 17.97 -3.61
N THR A 63 2.89 17.85 -3.31
CA THR A 63 1.81 18.61 -3.97
C THR A 63 1.54 19.96 -3.28
N ILE A 64 1.93 20.11 -2.00
CA ILE A 64 1.81 21.36 -1.23
C ILE A 64 2.98 22.33 -1.49
N GLN A 65 4.10 21.84 -2.05
CA GLN A 65 5.25 22.66 -2.50
C GLN A 65 5.00 23.30 -3.86
#